data_AF-A0A2D4J329-F1
#
_entry.id   AF-A0A2D4J329-F1
#
_cell.length_a   1.000
_cell.length_b   1.000
_cell.length_c   1.000
_cell.angle_alpha   90.00
_cell.angle_beta   90.00
_cell.angle_gamma   90.00
#
_symmetry.space_group_name_H-M   'P 1'
#
loop_
_entity.id
_entity.type
_entity.pdbx_description
1 polymer ?
#
loop_
_entity_poly.entity_id
_entity_poly.type
_entity_poly.pdbx_seq_one_letter_code
_entity_poly.pdbx_strand_id
1 'polypeptide(L)'
;MYFRQALFAETSRKVQSLMETDLSRLHTATSLMQIDDSIMRKFHGYGSLREYYEQESCLHYLHRIFVPLLLVNAADDPLVHDSLLSIPRALSEKRENVMFVLPLHGGHLGFFEGSVLFPEPLTWMDKLVVQYADAICQWEKNKSHCSDTEQSSGQE
;
A
#
# COMPACT_ATOMS: atom_id res chain seq x y z
N MET A 1 -9.50 -18.75 -3.55
CA MET A 1 -9.86 -19.07 -4.95
C MET A 1 -11.10 -18.31 -5.49
N TYR A 2 -11.84 -17.52 -4.69
CA TYR A 2 -13.03 -16.79 -5.18
C TYR A 2 -12.76 -15.36 -5.72
N PHE A 3 -11.64 -14.73 -5.35
CA PHE A 3 -11.37 -13.32 -5.71
C PHE A 3 -10.92 -13.14 -7.17
N ARG A 4 -10.36 -14.17 -7.80
CA ARG A 4 -9.72 -14.08 -9.14
C ARG A 4 -10.69 -14.29 -10.30
N GLN A 5 -11.81 -15.01 -10.10
CA GLN A 5 -12.81 -15.26 -11.15
C GLN A 5 -13.85 -14.13 -11.28
N ALA A 6 -14.15 -13.42 -10.19
CA ALA A 6 -15.05 -12.26 -10.23
C ALA A 6 -14.48 -11.08 -11.05
N LEU A 7 -13.16 -10.96 -11.11
CA LEU A 7 -12.44 -9.83 -11.71
C LEU A 7 -12.46 -9.80 -13.25
N PHE A 8 -12.85 -10.88 -13.92
CA PHE A 8 -12.83 -10.96 -15.39
C PHE A 8 -14.18 -11.31 -16.04
N ALA A 9 -15.03 -12.11 -15.38
CA ALA A 9 -16.30 -12.55 -15.98
C ALA A 9 -17.47 -11.56 -15.80
N GLU A 10 -17.56 -10.87 -14.65
CA GLU A 10 -18.56 -9.81 -14.42
C GLU A 10 -18.13 -8.46 -15.02
N THR A 11 -16.83 -8.23 -15.11
CA THR A 11 -16.20 -7.02 -15.65
C THR A 11 -16.65 -6.74 -17.08
N SER A 12 -16.80 -7.77 -17.92
CA SER A 12 -17.20 -7.58 -19.33
C SER A 12 -18.61 -7.00 -19.49
N ARG A 13 -19.56 -7.37 -18.61
CA ARG A 13 -20.93 -6.81 -18.61
C ARG A 13 -21.04 -5.47 -17.87
N LYS A 14 -20.29 -5.28 -16.77
CA LYS A 14 -20.23 -4.00 -16.03
C LYS A 14 -19.54 -2.89 -16.82
N VAL A 15 -18.48 -3.21 -17.56
CA VAL A 15 -17.75 -2.27 -18.44
C VAL A 15 -18.63 -1.83 -19.62
N GLN A 16 -19.46 -2.73 -20.18
CA GLN A 16 -20.42 -2.38 -21.23
C GLN A 16 -21.51 -1.39 -20.79
N SER A 17 -21.73 -1.25 -19.48
CA SER A 17 -22.71 -0.32 -18.89
C SER A 17 -22.14 1.07 -18.60
N LEU A 18 -20.84 1.32 -18.80
CA LEU A 18 -20.27 2.66 -18.74
C LEU A 18 -20.73 3.43 -19.99
N MET A 19 -21.81 4.20 -19.86
CA MET A 19 -22.44 4.94 -20.95
C MET A 19 -21.47 5.98 -21.54
N GLU A 20 -21.66 6.38 -22.79
CA GLU A 20 -20.87 7.44 -23.46
C GLU A 20 -20.74 8.73 -22.63
N THR A 21 -21.76 9.05 -21.82
CA THR A 21 -21.75 10.18 -20.89
C THR A 21 -20.65 10.07 -19.82
N ASP A 22 -20.36 8.86 -19.34
CA ASP A 22 -19.33 8.63 -18.32
C ASP A 22 -17.92 8.76 -18.90
N LEU A 23 -17.72 8.29 -20.13
CA LEU A 23 -16.45 8.50 -20.85
C LEU A 23 -16.22 9.98 -21.18
N SER A 24 -17.28 10.71 -21.53
CA SER A 24 -17.19 12.16 -21.78
C SER A 24 -16.82 12.93 -20.50
N ARG A 25 -17.39 12.53 -19.35
CA ARG A 25 -17.03 13.09 -18.03
C ARG A 25 -15.60 12.72 -17.62
N LEU A 26 -15.14 11.51 -17.93
CA LEU A 26 -13.75 11.12 -17.72
C LEU A 26 -12.78 11.98 -18.53
N HIS A 27 -13.07 12.21 -19.81
CA HIS A 27 -12.22 13.03 -20.69
C HIS A 27 -12.08 14.48 -20.23
N THR A 28 -13.03 14.98 -19.44
CA THR A 28 -13.05 16.34 -18.92
C THR A 28 -12.67 16.41 -17.43
N ALA A 29 -12.34 15.27 -16.82
CA ALA A 29 -11.99 15.23 -15.41
C ALA A 29 -10.64 15.90 -15.16
N THR A 30 -10.59 16.76 -14.15
CA THR A 30 -9.38 17.48 -13.71
C THR A 30 -8.91 17.05 -12.32
N SER A 31 -9.60 16.08 -11.69
CA SER A 31 -9.23 15.55 -10.38
C SER A 31 -9.47 14.05 -10.29
N LEU A 32 -8.70 13.37 -9.45
CA LEU A 32 -8.90 11.94 -9.14
C LEU A 32 -10.31 11.66 -8.61
N MET A 33 -10.86 12.56 -7.80
CA MET A 33 -12.23 12.42 -7.27
C MET A 33 -13.29 12.40 -8.39
N GLN A 34 -13.10 13.17 -9.47
CA GLN A 34 -14.01 13.15 -10.61
C GLN A 34 -13.87 11.85 -11.42
N ILE A 35 -12.66 11.33 -11.55
CA ILE A 35 -12.41 10.02 -12.16
C ILE A 35 -13.08 8.92 -11.34
N ASP A 36 -12.91 8.95 -10.02
CA ASP A 36 -13.50 7.96 -9.12
C ASP A 36 -15.02 8.05 -9.08
N ASP A 37 -15.62 9.24 -9.11
CA ASP A 37 -17.10 9.37 -9.14
C ASP A 37 -17.71 8.94 -10.48
N SER A 38 -17.03 9.23 -11.60
CA SER A 38 -17.50 8.88 -12.94
C SER A 38 -17.32 7.40 -13.27
N ILE A 39 -16.27 6.77 -12.75
CA ILE A 39 -15.90 5.39 -13.09
C ILE A 39 -15.88 4.49 -11.85
N MET A 40 -14.93 4.71 -10.94
CA MET A 40 -14.60 3.69 -9.92
C MET A 40 -15.77 3.37 -9.01
N ARG A 41 -16.46 4.39 -8.50
CA ARG A 41 -17.65 4.24 -7.67
C ARG A 41 -18.71 3.40 -8.37
N LYS A 42 -19.03 3.70 -9.63
CA LYS A 42 -20.05 3.00 -10.41
C LYS A 42 -19.63 1.58 -10.75
N PHE A 43 -18.36 1.39 -11.08
CA PHE A 43 -17.77 0.08 -11.35
C PHE A 43 -17.90 -0.86 -10.14
N HIS A 44 -17.68 -0.33 -8.94
CA HIS A 44 -17.86 -1.06 -7.69
C HIS A 44 -19.33 -1.10 -7.20
N GLY A 45 -20.25 -0.35 -7.83
CA GLY A 45 -21.68 -0.37 -7.53
C GLY A 45 -22.12 0.50 -6.35
N TYR A 46 -21.31 1.46 -5.92
CA TYR A 46 -21.64 2.35 -4.79
C TYR A 46 -22.54 3.52 -5.21
N GLY A 47 -23.41 3.97 -4.30
CA GLY A 47 -24.37 5.05 -4.54
C GLY A 47 -23.75 6.45 -4.51
N SER A 48 -22.66 6.63 -3.75
CA SER A 48 -21.96 7.91 -3.62
C SER A 48 -20.44 7.77 -3.53
N LEU A 49 -19.69 8.82 -3.89
CA LEU A 49 -18.21 8.78 -3.88
C LEU A 49 -17.69 8.59 -2.46
N ARG A 50 -18.39 9.18 -1.50
CA ARG A 50 -18.13 9.01 -0.07
C ARG A 50 -18.24 7.55 0.35
N GLU A 51 -19.34 6.89 -0.03
CA GLU A 51 -19.56 5.48 0.28
C GLU A 51 -18.46 4.60 -0.31
N TYR A 52 -18.06 4.87 -1.56
CA TYR A 52 -16.93 4.18 -2.20
C TYR A 52 -15.64 4.30 -1.36
N TYR A 53 -15.22 5.51 -1.00
CA TYR A 53 -14.00 5.68 -0.19
C TYR A 53 -14.12 5.13 1.24
N GLU A 54 -15.30 5.22 1.86
CA GLU A 54 -15.52 4.66 3.20
C GLU A 54 -15.44 3.13 3.19
N GLN A 55 -16.01 2.45 2.20
CA GLN A 55 -16.04 0.98 2.12
C GLN A 55 -14.72 0.39 1.59
N GLU A 56 -14.11 1.04 0.59
CA GLU A 56 -12.84 0.59 -0.02
C GLU A 56 -11.59 1.06 0.74
N SER A 57 -11.77 1.69 1.90
CA SER A 57 -10.65 2.10 2.74
C SER A 57 -9.85 0.89 3.23
N CYS A 58 -8.53 0.93 3.02
CA CYS A 58 -7.62 -0.11 3.51
C CYS A 58 -7.60 -0.21 5.05
N LEU A 59 -8.02 0.85 5.76
CA LEU A 59 -8.03 0.93 7.22
C LEU A 59 -8.81 -0.21 7.87
N HIS A 60 -9.87 -0.70 7.22
CA HIS A 60 -10.67 -1.83 7.68
C HIS A 60 -9.92 -3.16 7.68
N TYR A 61 -8.80 -3.26 6.96
CA TYR A 61 -8.09 -4.52 6.72
C TYR A 61 -6.68 -4.55 7.31
N LEU A 62 -6.10 -3.40 7.66
CA LEU A 62 -4.73 -3.31 8.20
C LEU A 62 -4.49 -4.23 9.40
N HIS A 63 -5.51 -4.42 10.25
CA HIS A 63 -5.43 -5.29 11.42
C HIS A 63 -5.26 -6.79 11.10
N ARG A 64 -5.45 -7.20 9.85
CA ARG A 64 -5.35 -8.59 9.37
C ARG A 64 -3.99 -8.90 8.70
N ILE A 65 -3.06 -7.96 8.73
CA ILE A 65 -1.70 -8.17 8.20
C ILE A 65 -0.85 -8.81 9.29
N PHE A 66 -0.51 -10.09 9.11
CA PHE A 66 0.29 -10.89 10.04
C PHE A 66 1.73 -11.12 9.58
N VAL A 67 2.06 -10.70 8.35
CA VAL A 67 3.43 -10.76 7.81
C VAL A 67 4.19 -9.49 8.20
N PRO A 68 5.53 -9.50 8.18
CA PRO A 68 6.33 -8.29 8.36
C PRO A 68 5.91 -7.18 7.38
N LEU A 69 5.52 -6.03 7.89
CA LEU A 69 5.01 -4.90 7.12
C LEU A 69 5.88 -3.66 7.34
N LEU A 70 6.40 -3.10 6.25
CA LEU A 70 7.09 -1.81 6.24
C LEU A 70 6.16 -0.74 5.66
N LEU A 71 5.88 0.29 6.45
CA LEU A 71 5.15 1.48 6.06
C LEU A 71 6.13 2.64 5.93
N VAL A 72 6.14 3.33 4.79
CA VAL A 72 7.06 4.43 4.51
C VAL A 72 6.25 5.61 4.01
N ASN A 73 6.50 6.81 4.54
CA ASN A 73 5.99 8.06 4.00
C ASN A 73 6.98 9.19 4.27
N ALA A 74 6.97 10.27 3.50
CA ALA A 74 7.77 11.46 3.83
C ALA A 74 6.95 12.46 4.66
N ALA A 75 7.60 13.16 5.60
CA ALA A 75 6.95 14.21 6.39
C ALA A 75 6.62 15.46 5.55
N ASP A 76 7.31 15.65 4.42
CA ASP A 76 7.09 16.75 3.48
C ASP A 76 6.26 16.36 2.25
N ASP A 77 5.53 15.24 2.30
CA ASP A 77 4.63 14.82 1.22
C ASP A 77 3.43 15.79 1.09
N PRO A 78 3.28 16.52 -0.04
CA PRO A 78 2.21 17.49 -0.22
C PRO A 78 0.82 16.87 -0.42
N LEU A 79 0.72 15.57 -0.70
CA LEU A 79 -0.54 14.87 -0.93
C LEU A 79 -1.06 14.16 0.31
N VAL A 80 -0.18 13.81 1.25
CA VAL A 80 -0.56 13.11 2.48
C VAL A 80 -0.65 14.10 3.63
N HIS A 81 -1.87 14.42 4.05
CA HIS A 81 -2.10 15.31 5.19
C HIS A 81 -1.59 14.68 6.50
N ASP A 82 -0.98 15.49 7.37
CA ASP A 82 -0.38 15.05 8.65
C ASP A 82 -1.31 14.20 9.52
N SER A 83 -2.61 14.48 9.53
CA SER A 83 -3.60 13.69 10.27
C SER A 83 -3.61 12.22 9.87
N LEU A 84 -3.29 11.90 8.60
CA LEU A 84 -3.25 10.53 8.08
C LEU A 84 -2.01 9.76 8.59
N LEU A 85 -0.93 10.45 8.97
CA LEU A 85 0.28 9.83 9.53
C LEU A 85 0.05 9.22 10.91
N SER A 86 -1.02 9.61 11.60
CA SER A 86 -1.43 9.01 12.88
C SER A 86 -1.81 7.53 12.73
N ILE A 87 -2.33 7.12 11.57
CA ILE A 87 -2.76 5.75 11.29
C ILE A 87 -1.58 4.77 11.28
N PRO A 88 -0.54 4.94 10.43
CA PRO A 88 0.61 4.05 10.41
C PRO A 88 1.38 4.09 11.73
N ARG A 89 1.47 5.25 12.40
CA ARG A 89 2.11 5.38 13.72
C ARG A 89 1.40 4.55 14.79
N ALA A 90 0.09 4.70 14.91
CA ALA A 90 -0.70 3.93 15.87
C ALA A 90 -0.68 2.43 15.56
N LEU A 91 -0.55 2.05 14.28
CA LEU A 91 -0.42 0.65 13.90
C LEU A 91 0.93 0.06 14.31
N SER A 92 2.04 0.77 14.07
CA SER A 92 3.38 0.32 14.48
C SER A 92 3.56 0.24 16.00
N GLU A 93 2.91 1.13 16.76
CA GLU A 93 2.94 1.07 18.23
C GLU A 93 2.21 -0.15 18.80
N LYS A 94 1.20 -0.66 18.08
CA LYS A 94 0.35 -1.77 18.52
C LYS A 94 0.78 -3.14 17.98
N ARG A 95 1.65 -3.18 16.98
CA ARG A 95 1.98 -4.41 16.23
C ARG A 95 3.49 -4.55 16.07
N GLU A 96 4.04 -5.62 16.64
CA GLU A 96 5.48 -5.93 16.55
C GLU A 96 5.94 -6.28 15.12
N ASN A 97 5.02 -6.74 14.27
CA ASN A 97 5.31 -7.06 12.87
C ASN A 97 5.21 -5.85 11.93
N VAL A 98 5.05 -4.63 12.44
CA VAL A 98 4.87 -3.41 11.63
C VAL A 98 5.95 -2.38 11.97
N MET A 99 6.68 -1.94 10.95
CA MET A 99 7.64 -0.86 11.04
C MET A 99 7.13 0.36 10.28
N PHE A 100 7.13 1.54 10.92
CA PHE A 100 6.79 2.80 10.28
C PHE A 100 8.03 3.69 10.18
N VAL A 101 8.37 4.11 8.97
CA VAL A 101 9.52 4.96 8.66
C VAL A 101 9.03 6.28 8.07
N LEU A 102 9.36 7.38 8.74
CA LEU A 102 8.94 8.73 8.38
C LEU A 102 10.16 9.65 8.25
N PRO A 103 10.91 9.59 7.13
CA PRO A 103 11.94 10.58 6.84
C PRO A 103 11.36 12.00 6.80
N LEU A 104 12.20 12.98 7.17
CA LEU A 104 11.84 14.39 7.12
C LEU A 104 11.63 14.88 5.68
N HIS A 105 12.35 14.29 4.73
CA HIS A 105 12.35 14.69 3.33
C HIS A 105 12.27 13.49 2.40
N GLY A 106 11.51 13.66 1.31
CA GLY A 106 11.36 12.68 0.24
C GLY A 106 10.28 13.05 -0.77
N GLY A 107 9.35 13.93 -0.37
CA GLY A 107 8.18 14.30 -1.15
C GLY A 107 7.29 13.08 -1.45
N HIS A 108 6.39 13.23 -2.42
CA HIS A 108 5.46 12.15 -2.79
C HIS A 108 6.09 11.05 -3.65
N LEU A 109 6.99 11.41 -4.57
CA LEU A 109 7.50 10.51 -5.62
C LEU A 109 9.02 10.39 -5.66
N GLY A 110 9.72 11.10 -4.77
CA GLY A 110 11.13 11.42 -5.02
C GLY A 110 12.09 10.49 -4.32
N PHE A 111 12.15 10.60 -2.99
CA PHE A 111 13.21 10.01 -2.14
C PHE A 111 14.61 10.08 -2.79
N PHE A 112 14.85 11.12 -3.61
CA PHE A 112 16.04 11.23 -4.45
C PHE A 112 17.23 11.58 -3.57
N GLU A 113 18.36 10.96 -3.87
CA GLU A 113 19.63 11.23 -3.19
C GLU A 113 20.66 11.78 -4.19
N GLY A 114 21.75 12.33 -3.66
CA GLY A 114 22.83 12.91 -4.45
C GLY A 114 22.77 14.44 -4.50
N SER A 115 23.70 15.02 -5.24
CA SER A 115 23.76 16.47 -5.44
C SER A 115 22.85 16.87 -6.60
N VAL A 116 22.36 18.11 -6.59
CA VAL A 116 21.45 18.65 -7.65
C VAL A 116 22.00 18.45 -9.07
N LEU A 117 23.32 18.53 -9.24
CA LEU A 117 24.00 18.35 -10.54
C LEU A 117 24.42 16.90 -10.83
N PHE A 118 24.39 16.03 -9.83
CA PHE A 118 24.80 14.63 -9.91
C PHE A 118 23.83 13.79 -9.05
N PRO A 119 22.59 13.59 -9.53
CA PRO A 119 21.64 12.75 -8.82
C PRO A 119 22.13 11.30 -8.82
N GLU A 120 21.94 10.63 -7.68
CA GLU A 120 22.17 9.19 -7.61
C GLU A 120 21.09 8.47 -8.42
N PRO A 121 21.47 7.47 -9.24
CA PRO A 121 20.50 6.70 -10.03
C PRO A 121 19.58 5.84 -9.16
N LEU A 122 20.01 5.50 -7.94
CA LEU A 122 19.23 4.76 -6.96
C LEU A 122 18.73 5.72 -5.89
N THR A 123 17.41 5.77 -5.72
CA THR A 123 16.77 6.57 -4.67
C THR A 123 17.02 5.95 -3.29
N TRP A 124 16.80 6.73 -2.24
CA TRP A 124 16.79 6.21 -0.88
C TRP A 124 15.74 5.10 -0.71
N MET A 125 14.57 5.25 -1.34
CA MET A 125 13.50 4.27 -1.28
C MET A 125 13.91 2.93 -1.93
N ASP A 126 14.62 2.97 -3.05
CA ASP A 126 15.13 1.75 -3.70
C ASP A 126 16.05 0.96 -2.77
N LYS A 127 17.00 1.67 -2.14
CA LYS A 127 17.93 1.08 -1.17
C LYS A 127 17.18 0.49 0.03
N LEU A 128 16.21 1.22 0.58
CA LEU A 128 15.38 0.79 1.70
C LEU A 128 14.60 -0.49 1.37
N VAL A 129 13.93 -0.55 0.22
CA VAL A 129 13.13 -1.71 -0.18
C VAL A 129 14.02 -2.95 -0.31
N VAL A 130 15.19 -2.83 -0.93
CA VAL A 130 16.14 -3.95 -1.07
C VAL A 130 16.66 -4.41 0.29
N GLN A 131 17.08 -3.46 1.15
CA GLN A 131 17.58 -3.78 2.49
C GLN A 131 16.51 -4.46 3.36
N TYR A 132 15.27 -3.97 3.32
CA TYR A 132 14.16 -4.57 4.04
C TYR A 132 13.86 -5.98 3.53
N ALA A 133 13.76 -6.16 2.21
CA ALA A 133 13.52 -7.47 1.62
C ALA A 133 14.61 -8.49 1.97
N ASP A 134 15.89 -8.08 1.93
CA ASP A 134 17.02 -8.91 2.34
C ASP A 134 16.95 -9.28 3.83
N ALA A 135 16.65 -8.31 4.70
CA ALA A 135 16.48 -8.54 6.13
C ALA A 135 15.37 -9.56 6.43
N ILE A 136 14.21 -9.46 5.74
CA ILE A 136 13.13 -10.45 5.88
C ILE A 136 13.57 -11.84 5.38
N CYS A 137 14.27 -11.91 4.24
CA CYS A 137 14.79 -13.18 3.73
C CYS A 137 15.77 -13.85 4.72
N GLN A 138 16.64 -13.07 5.35
CA GLN A 138 17.57 -13.57 6.36
C GLN A 138 16.85 -13.99 7.64
N TRP A 139 15.86 -13.22 8.09
CA TRP A 139 15.05 -13.57 9.26
C TRP A 139 14.31 -14.89 9.07
N GLU A 140 13.69 -15.12 7.91
CA GLU A 140 13.01 -16.39 7.60
C GLU A 140 13.98 -17.58 7.59
N LYS A 141 15.18 -17.42 7.01
CA LYS A 141 16.22 -18.47 7.03
C LYS A 141 16.65 -18.83 8.45
N ASN A 142 16.87 -17.82 9.30
CA ASN A 142 17.31 -18.03 10.68
C ASN A 142 16.21 -18.66 11.56
N LYS A 143 14.95 -18.35 11.27
CA LYS A 143 13.79 -18.94 11.95
C LYS A 143 13.70 -20.46 11.71
N SER A 144 13.95 -20.92 10.49
CA SER A 144 13.97 -22.35 10.17
C SER A 144 15.09 -23.11 10.87
N HIS A 145 16.23 -22.48 11.17
CA HIS A 145 17.35 -23.13 11.85
C HIS A 145 17.14 -23.30 13.36
N CYS A 146 16.40 -22.40 14.01
CA CYS A 146 16.13 -22.50 15.45
C CYS A 146 15.10 -23.60 15.79
N SER A 147 14.12 -23.85 14.91
CA SER A 147 13.11 -24.90 15.14
C SER A 147 13.67 -26.32 15.12
N ASP A 148 14.79 -26.55 14.43
CA ASP A 148 15.42 -27.87 14.34
C ASP A 148 16.29 -28.20 15.59
N THR A 149 16.64 -27.19 16.38
CA THR A 149 17.58 -27.35 17.51
C THR A 149 16.86 -27.64 18.83
N GLU A 150 15.57 -27.31 18.96
CA GLU A 150 14.79 -27.54 20.19
C GLU A 150 14.29 -28.99 20.36
N GLN A 151 14.44 -29.88 19.37
CA GLN A 151 14.01 -31.28 19.48
C GLN A 151 15.09 -32.26 19.99
N SER A 152 16.32 -31.81 20.29
CA SER A 152 17.44 -32.72 20.65
C SER A 152 17.88 -32.69 22.12
N SER A 153 17.25 -31.93 23.01
CA SER A 153 17.69 -31.75 24.41
C SER A 153 16.79 -32.39 25.47
N GLY A 154 16.07 -33.46 25.13
CA GLY A 154 15.05 -34.07 26.00
C GLY A 154 15.18 -35.58 26.22
N GLN A 155 16.38 -36.15 26.34
CA GLN A 155 16.59 -37.50 26.90
C GLN A 155 17.98 -37.60 27.56
N GLU A 156 18.04 -37.41 28.88
CA GLU A 156 18.99 -38.07 29.80
C GLU A 156 18.23 -38.51 31.06
#